data_AF-A0A6A4LLD1-F1
#
_entry.id   AF-A0A6A4LLD1-F1
#
_cell.length_a   1.000
_cell.length_b   1.000
_cell.length_c   1.000
_cell.angle_alpha   90.00
_cell.angle_beta   90.00
_cell.angle_gamma   90.00
#
_symmetry.space_group_name_H-M   'P 1'
#
loop_
_entity.id
_entity.type
_entity.pdbx_description
1 polymer ?
#
loop_
_entity_poly.entity_id
_entity_poly.type
_entity_poly.pdbx_seq_one_letter_code
_entity_poly.pdbx_strand_id
1 'polypeptide(L)'
;MGGGMGAGKSTVLKDILKGSFWSGAAASAVVVEADAFKETDVIYRALNSMGHHEDMLQTAELVHQSSTDAASSLLVTALNEGRDVIMDGTLSWEPFVQQTVAMARNVHKHRYRMGVGYKVNDDGTVTENYWEQIEEEEEEEEARRSPYRIELVGVVCDAYMAVVRGIRCVIQYITSTLEKYRVYGFVVCSMFQYLESLIFVSKQESHIYRKGSEGEATLKSHKRFASAFPRYCHLVDNAKLYCTNAVGSPPTLIAWKDGENKLLVEPDEIKCLTTVSNLNDDADCIYELYTDQPDLVYRPGSVWKDIVLLPSRASLQLELKTAIQKMENNSAK
;
A
#
# COMPACT_ATOMS: atom_id res chain seq x y z
N MET A 1 -6.25 -2.20 -7.74
CA MET A 1 -5.11 -1.31 -7.43
C MET A 1 -4.03 -2.14 -6.75
N GLY A 2 -2.77 -1.97 -7.15
CA GLY A 2 -1.61 -2.66 -6.58
C GLY A 2 -0.45 -1.72 -6.33
N GLY A 3 0.43 -2.09 -5.41
CA GLY A 3 1.56 -1.27 -4.98
C GLY A 3 1.79 -1.36 -3.48
N GLY A 4 3.04 -1.34 -3.05
CA GLY A 4 3.40 -1.47 -1.64
C GLY A 4 2.81 -0.35 -0.76
N MET A 5 2.86 -0.54 0.55
CA MET A 5 2.46 0.48 1.52
C MET A 5 3.27 1.77 1.29
N GLY A 6 2.64 2.94 1.39
CA GLY A 6 3.29 4.23 1.13
C GLY A 6 3.56 4.56 -0.35
N ALA A 7 3.23 3.67 -1.31
CA ALA A 7 3.45 3.91 -2.73
C ALA A 7 2.63 5.08 -3.32
N GLY A 8 1.60 5.56 -2.62
CA GLY A 8 0.73 6.65 -3.10
C GLY A 8 -0.48 6.16 -3.93
N LYS A 9 -0.96 4.95 -3.68
CA LYS A 9 -2.15 4.37 -4.35
C LYS A 9 -3.37 5.29 -4.30
N SER A 10 -3.67 5.86 -3.13
CA SER A 10 -4.82 6.76 -2.94
C SER A 10 -4.70 8.06 -3.75
N THR A 11 -3.49 8.55 -4.01
CA THR A 11 -3.27 9.72 -4.89
C THR A 11 -3.63 9.38 -6.33
N VAL A 12 -3.15 8.24 -6.83
CA VAL A 12 -3.45 7.75 -8.18
C VAL A 12 -4.93 7.43 -8.33
N LEU A 13 -5.56 6.81 -7.33
CA LEU A 13 -6.97 6.46 -7.35
C LEU A 13 -7.86 7.68 -7.59
N LYS A 14 -7.59 8.81 -6.91
CA LYS A 14 -8.35 10.06 -7.09
C LYS A 14 -8.33 10.57 -8.53
N ASP A 15 -7.24 10.37 -9.25
CA ASP A 15 -7.15 10.82 -10.64
C ASP A 15 -7.75 9.80 -11.62
N ILE A 16 -7.65 8.51 -11.32
CA ILE A 16 -8.26 7.44 -12.11
C ILE A 16 -9.78 7.46 -12.02
N LEU A 17 -10.35 7.73 -10.84
CA LEU A 17 -11.81 7.82 -10.66
C LEU A 17 -12.44 9.00 -11.42
N LYS A 18 -11.65 10.03 -11.79
CA LYS A 18 -12.09 11.11 -12.68
C LYS A 18 -12.09 10.72 -14.17
N GLY A 19 -11.43 9.61 -14.52
CA GLY A 19 -11.36 9.13 -15.90
C GLY A 19 -12.70 8.63 -16.42
N SER A 20 -12.91 8.72 -17.74
CA SER A 20 -14.18 8.39 -18.40
C SER A 20 -14.67 6.96 -18.17
N PHE A 21 -13.76 6.01 -17.94
CA PHE A 21 -14.10 4.62 -17.61
C PHE A 21 -14.79 4.52 -16.24
N TRP A 22 -14.27 5.24 -15.24
CA TRP A 22 -14.75 5.12 -13.86
C TRP A 22 -15.80 6.16 -13.50
N SER A 23 -15.92 7.27 -14.23
CA SER A 23 -16.86 8.35 -13.88
C SER A 23 -18.33 7.91 -13.80
N GLY A 24 -18.71 6.83 -14.50
CA GLY A 24 -20.06 6.24 -14.42
C GLY A 24 -20.21 5.13 -13.37
N ALA A 25 -19.17 4.32 -13.15
CA ALA A 25 -19.21 3.14 -12.27
C ALA A 25 -18.73 3.44 -10.83
N ALA A 26 -17.87 4.44 -10.65
CA ALA A 26 -17.21 4.74 -9.37
C ALA A 26 -18.20 5.06 -8.24
N ALA A 27 -19.34 5.67 -8.54
CA ALA A 27 -20.34 6.02 -7.54
C ALA A 27 -21.07 4.80 -6.94
N SER A 28 -21.13 3.68 -7.68
CA SER A 28 -21.81 2.45 -7.28
C SER A 28 -20.86 1.27 -7.07
N ALA A 29 -19.57 1.44 -7.34
CA ALA A 29 -18.58 0.39 -7.18
C ALA A 29 -18.36 0.05 -5.70
N VAL A 30 -18.19 -1.23 -5.42
CA VAL A 30 -17.80 -1.73 -4.09
C VAL A 30 -16.30 -1.56 -3.93
N VAL A 31 -15.86 -0.76 -2.97
CA VAL A 31 -14.44 -0.60 -2.64
C VAL A 31 -14.06 -1.65 -1.60
N VAL A 32 -13.09 -2.50 -1.93
CA VAL A 32 -12.56 -3.54 -1.06
C VAL A 32 -11.14 -3.14 -0.64
N GLU A 33 -10.99 -2.72 0.62
CA GLU A 33 -9.71 -2.34 1.23
C GLU A 33 -9.63 -2.99 2.60
N ALA A 34 -8.67 -3.92 2.79
CA ALA A 34 -8.55 -4.65 4.04
C ALA A 34 -8.27 -3.72 5.24
N ASP A 35 -7.44 -2.69 5.05
CA ASP A 35 -7.08 -1.76 6.13
C ASP A 35 -8.27 -0.93 6.63
N ALA A 36 -9.29 -0.69 5.80
CA ALA A 36 -10.49 0.04 6.21
C ALA A 36 -11.32 -0.73 7.27
N PHE A 37 -11.24 -2.07 7.27
CA PHE A 37 -11.93 -2.89 8.27
C PHE A 37 -11.28 -2.82 9.65
N LYS A 38 -9.97 -2.54 9.73
CA LYS A 38 -9.25 -2.41 11.02
C LYS A 38 -9.86 -1.32 11.89
N GLU A 39 -10.30 -0.20 11.31
CA GLU A 39 -10.89 0.92 12.05
C GLU A 39 -12.30 0.62 12.60
N THR A 40 -12.95 -0.41 12.08
CA THR A 40 -14.28 -0.85 12.51
C THR A 40 -14.25 -1.96 13.55
N ASP A 41 -13.11 -2.64 13.69
CA ASP A 41 -12.93 -3.74 14.63
C ASP A 41 -12.97 -3.24 16.09
N VAL A 42 -13.87 -3.82 16.89
CA VAL A 42 -14.08 -3.46 18.30
C VAL A 42 -12.83 -3.74 19.13
N ILE A 43 -12.06 -4.78 18.78
CA ILE A 43 -10.82 -5.16 19.45
C ILE A 43 -9.73 -4.14 19.12
N TYR A 44 -9.60 -3.73 17.85
CA TYR A 44 -8.64 -2.70 17.46
C TYR A 44 -8.92 -1.36 18.16
N ARG A 45 -10.21 -0.96 18.25
CA ARG A 45 -10.63 0.24 18.98
C ARG A 45 -10.32 0.15 20.48
N ALA A 46 -10.59 -1.01 21.10
CA ALA A 46 -10.30 -1.23 22.52
C ALA A 46 -8.80 -1.17 22.80
N LEU A 47 -7.95 -1.74 21.94
CA LEU A 47 -6.50 -1.71 22.11
C LEU A 47 -5.89 -0.32 21.97
N ASN A 48 -6.33 0.44 20.97
CA ASN A 48 -5.88 1.82 20.78
C ASN A 48 -6.26 2.71 21.97
N SER A 49 -7.24 2.29 22.79
CA SER A 49 -7.65 2.98 24.02
C SER A 49 -6.93 2.53 25.30
N MET A 50 -6.38 1.30 25.36
CA MET A 50 -5.87 0.71 26.61
C MET A 50 -4.32 0.71 26.76
N GLY A 51 -3.55 0.95 25.69
CA GLY A 51 -2.11 1.21 25.79
C GLY A 51 -1.21 0.04 26.27
N HIS A 52 -1.71 -1.20 26.28
CA HIS A 52 -0.91 -2.39 26.63
C HIS A 52 -0.13 -2.89 25.40
N HIS A 53 1.21 -2.77 25.44
CA HIS A 53 2.08 -2.96 24.27
C HIS A 53 2.45 -4.42 23.95
N GLU A 54 2.44 -5.35 24.92
CA GLU A 54 2.81 -6.76 24.65
C GLU A 54 1.67 -7.56 23.99
N ASP A 55 0.43 -7.36 24.43
CA ASP A 55 -0.77 -7.98 23.83
C ASP A 55 -1.11 -7.42 22.43
N MET A 56 -0.46 -6.32 22.04
CA MET A 56 -0.71 -5.61 20.79
C MET A 56 -0.27 -6.42 19.56
N LEU A 57 0.79 -7.23 19.65
CA LEU A 57 1.33 -7.97 18.49
C LEU A 57 0.42 -9.13 18.06
N GLN A 58 0.09 -10.04 18.99
CA GLN A 58 -0.81 -11.17 18.69
C GLN A 58 -2.21 -10.69 18.29
N THR A 59 -2.68 -9.63 18.93
CA THR A 59 -4.00 -9.11 18.61
C THR A 59 -4.00 -8.32 17.30
N ALA A 60 -2.91 -7.63 16.93
CA ALA A 60 -2.76 -7.02 15.61
C ALA A 60 -2.76 -8.06 14.50
N GLU A 61 -2.17 -9.24 14.73
CA GLU A 61 -2.23 -10.37 13.80
C GLU A 61 -3.66 -10.89 13.65
N LEU A 62 -4.41 -11.07 14.75
CA LEU A 62 -5.82 -11.47 14.70
C LEU A 62 -6.70 -10.45 13.96
N VAL A 63 -6.53 -9.16 14.26
CA VAL A 63 -7.24 -8.07 13.56
C VAL A 63 -6.85 -8.05 12.07
N HIS A 64 -5.60 -8.33 11.73
CA HIS A 64 -5.15 -8.41 10.35
C HIS A 64 -5.81 -9.56 9.59
N GLN A 65 -5.90 -10.74 10.20
CA GLN A 65 -6.58 -11.89 9.61
C GLN A 65 -8.07 -11.62 9.43
N SER A 66 -8.75 -11.12 10.47
CA SER A 66 -10.17 -10.81 10.41
C SER A 66 -10.50 -9.75 9.34
N SER A 67 -9.66 -8.71 9.24
CA SER A 67 -9.81 -7.67 8.21
C SER A 67 -9.61 -8.22 6.80
N THR A 68 -8.65 -9.12 6.63
CA THR A 68 -8.36 -9.78 5.35
C THR A 68 -9.51 -10.70 4.93
N ASP A 69 -10.08 -11.44 5.88
CA ASP A 69 -11.21 -12.33 5.65
C ASP A 69 -12.49 -11.52 5.32
N ALA A 70 -12.74 -10.43 6.03
CA ALA A 70 -13.86 -9.53 5.75
C ALA A 70 -13.77 -8.91 4.35
N ALA A 71 -12.58 -8.44 3.96
CA ALA A 71 -12.33 -7.92 2.62
C ALA A 71 -12.51 -8.99 1.54
N SER A 72 -12.03 -10.21 1.77
CA SER A 72 -12.16 -11.33 0.84
C SER A 72 -13.62 -11.78 0.69
N SER A 73 -14.38 -11.80 1.78
CA SER A 73 -15.81 -12.11 1.79
C SER A 73 -16.62 -11.06 1.02
N LEU A 74 -16.32 -9.78 1.22
CA LEU A 74 -16.94 -8.68 0.49
C LEU A 74 -16.61 -8.78 -1.02
N LEU A 75 -15.37 -9.09 -1.37
CA LEU A 75 -14.93 -9.25 -2.76
C LEU A 75 -15.70 -10.34 -3.48
N VAL A 76 -15.73 -11.57 -2.93
CA VAL A 76 -16.40 -12.69 -3.60
C VAL A 76 -17.91 -12.47 -3.69
N THR A 77 -18.52 -11.91 -2.64
CA THR A 77 -19.95 -11.56 -2.65
C THR A 77 -20.27 -10.55 -3.75
N ALA A 78 -19.53 -9.43 -3.81
CA ALA A 78 -19.74 -8.39 -4.81
C ALA A 78 -19.55 -8.92 -6.24
N LEU A 79 -18.53 -9.75 -6.47
CA LEU A 79 -18.28 -10.34 -7.79
C LEU A 79 -19.39 -11.31 -8.20
N ASN A 80 -19.85 -12.17 -7.28
CA ASN A 80 -21.00 -13.05 -7.49
C ASN A 80 -22.30 -12.29 -7.76
N GLU A 81 -22.45 -11.06 -7.27
CA GLU A 81 -23.62 -10.21 -7.52
C GLU A 81 -23.51 -9.40 -8.83
N GLY A 82 -22.41 -9.52 -9.58
CA GLY A 82 -22.22 -8.75 -10.81
C GLY A 82 -21.93 -7.27 -10.57
N ARG A 83 -21.46 -6.89 -9.37
CA ARG A 83 -21.15 -5.51 -8.99
C ARG A 83 -19.78 -5.10 -9.49
N ASP A 84 -19.64 -3.85 -9.92
CA ASP A 84 -18.31 -3.26 -10.15
C ASP A 84 -17.53 -3.22 -8.83
N VAL A 85 -16.27 -3.67 -8.86
CA VAL A 85 -15.40 -3.74 -7.67
C VAL A 85 -14.12 -2.96 -7.90
N ILE A 86 -13.73 -2.17 -6.90
CA ILE A 86 -12.40 -1.57 -6.78
C ILE A 86 -11.68 -2.27 -5.64
N MET A 87 -10.78 -3.19 -5.98
CA MET A 87 -9.92 -3.86 -4.99
C MET A 87 -8.66 -3.03 -4.76
N ASP A 88 -8.48 -2.49 -3.56
CA ASP A 88 -7.25 -1.85 -3.11
C ASP A 88 -6.43 -2.80 -2.24
N GLY A 89 -5.26 -3.19 -2.74
CA GLY A 89 -4.35 -4.07 -2.05
C GLY A 89 -2.91 -3.83 -2.46
N THR A 90 -1.99 -4.57 -1.83
CA THR A 90 -0.58 -4.53 -2.22
C THR A 90 -0.32 -5.31 -3.51
N LEU A 91 -1.11 -6.36 -3.76
CA LEU A 91 -0.91 -7.36 -4.82
C LEU A 91 0.49 -8.00 -4.76
N SER A 92 1.07 -8.09 -3.56
CA SER A 92 2.41 -8.65 -3.33
C SER A 92 2.43 -10.17 -3.23
N TRP A 93 1.27 -10.84 -3.19
CA TRP A 93 1.18 -12.29 -3.12
C TRP A 93 0.61 -12.83 -4.43
N GLU A 94 1.48 -13.36 -5.28
CA GLU A 94 1.13 -13.70 -6.66
C GLU A 94 0.07 -14.79 -6.78
N PRO A 95 0.10 -15.91 -6.04
CA PRO A 95 -0.93 -16.94 -6.14
C PRO A 95 -2.33 -16.40 -5.85
N PHE A 96 -2.45 -15.52 -4.84
CA PHE A 96 -3.72 -14.86 -4.52
C PHE A 96 -4.24 -14.02 -5.69
N VAL A 97 -3.37 -13.22 -6.33
CA VAL A 97 -3.77 -12.38 -7.47
C VAL A 97 -4.19 -13.24 -8.66
N GLN A 98 -3.43 -14.29 -8.98
CA GLN A 98 -3.74 -15.20 -10.08
C GLN A 98 -5.09 -15.90 -9.88
N GLN A 99 -5.33 -16.47 -8.69
CA GLN A 99 -6.60 -17.11 -8.36
C GLN A 99 -7.77 -16.11 -8.36
N THR A 100 -7.56 -14.88 -7.88
CA THR A 100 -8.58 -13.82 -7.88
C THR A 100 -8.96 -13.40 -9.29
N VAL A 101 -7.99 -13.21 -10.19
CA VAL A 101 -8.28 -12.92 -11.59
C VAL A 101 -9.02 -14.08 -12.24
N ALA A 102 -8.59 -15.33 -11.98
CA ALA A 102 -9.26 -16.52 -12.51
C ALA A 102 -10.73 -16.62 -12.02
N MET A 103 -10.99 -16.34 -10.75
CA MET A 103 -12.34 -16.25 -10.20
C MET A 103 -13.15 -15.17 -10.91
N ALA A 104 -12.65 -13.93 -10.98
CA ALA A 104 -13.36 -12.81 -11.60
C ALA A 104 -13.68 -13.08 -13.09
N ARG A 105 -12.80 -13.79 -13.81
CA ARG A 105 -13.04 -14.23 -15.19
C ARG A 105 -14.14 -15.28 -15.31
N ASN A 106 -14.36 -16.11 -14.29
CA ASN A 106 -15.29 -17.24 -14.33
C ASN A 106 -16.58 -17.02 -13.54
N VAL A 107 -16.67 -15.96 -12.74
CA VAL A 107 -17.85 -15.69 -11.89
C VAL A 107 -19.15 -15.47 -12.67
N HIS A 108 -19.02 -15.19 -13.98
CA HIS A 108 -20.16 -15.11 -14.90
C HIS A 108 -20.74 -16.46 -15.31
N LYS A 109 -20.04 -17.56 -15.00
CA LYS A 109 -20.43 -18.94 -15.29
C LYS A 109 -20.69 -19.76 -14.03
N HIS A 110 -20.05 -19.41 -12.92
CA HIS A 110 -20.13 -20.17 -11.69
C HIS A 110 -20.07 -19.23 -10.49
N ARG A 111 -20.65 -19.66 -9.37
CA ARG A 111 -20.46 -19.00 -8.09
C ARG A 111 -19.22 -19.46 -7.37
N TYR A 112 -18.69 -18.57 -6.54
CA TYR A 112 -17.53 -18.84 -5.70
C TYR A 112 -17.80 -18.51 -4.23
N ARG A 113 -17.07 -19.16 -3.33
CA ARG A 113 -16.94 -18.79 -1.91
C ARG A 113 -15.47 -18.65 -1.57
N MET A 114 -15.20 -18.09 -0.38
CA MET A 114 -13.86 -18.11 0.18
C MET A 114 -13.39 -19.55 0.38
N GLY A 115 -12.18 -19.84 -0.10
CA GLY A 115 -11.46 -21.06 0.23
C GLY A 115 -10.75 -20.95 1.57
N VAL A 116 -9.94 -21.97 1.88
CA VAL A 116 -9.18 -22.06 3.14
C VAL A 116 -8.04 -21.05 3.26
N GLY A 117 -7.69 -20.35 2.19
CA GLY A 117 -6.57 -19.42 2.12
C GLY A 117 -5.22 -20.16 2.05
N TYR A 118 -4.19 -19.52 2.60
CA TYR A 118 -2.87 -20.13 2.79
C TYR A 118 -2.81 -20.78 4.19
N LYS A 119 -2.55 -22.09 4.23
CA LYS A 119 -2.37 -22.84 5.47
C LYS A 119 -1.19 -23.80 5.35
N VAL A 120 -0.38 -23.84 6.41
CA VAL A 120 0.65 -24.85 6.60
C VAL A 120 0.07 -25.89 7.57
N ASN A 121 -0.04 -27.13 7.11
CA ASN A 121 -0.55 -28.24 7.90
C ASN A 121 0.52 -28.74 8.87
N ASP A 122 0.11 -29.51 9.89
CA ASP A 122 1.01 -30.05 10.93
C ASP A 122 2.11 -30.98 10.36
N ASP A 123 1.86 -31.58 9.20
CA ASP A 123 2.81 -32.43 8.45
C ASP A 123 3.77 -31.62 7.56
N GLY A 124 3.68 -30.29 7.59
CA GLY A 124 4.48 -29.37 6.79
C GLY A 124 3.97 -29.19 5.35
N THR A 125 2.87 -29.83 4.96
CA THR A 125 2.26 -29.61 3.64
C THR A 125 1.58 -28.24 3.58
N VAL A 126 1.70 -27.57 2.44
CA VAL A 126 1.10 -26.25 2.22
C VAL A 126 -0.16 -26.41 1.39
N THR A 127 -1.29 -25.94 1.92
CA THR A 127 -2.55 -25.79 1.19
C THR A 127 -2.74 -24.32 0.87
N GLU A 128 -2.94 -23.99 -0.40
CA GLU A 128 -3.12 -22.61 -0.85
C GLU A 128 -4.29 -22.53 -1.84
N ASN A 129 -5.47 -22.25 -1.31
CA ASN A 129 -6.69 -22.11 -2.09
C ASN A 129 -7.55 -20.96 -1.56
N TYR A 130 -7.63 -19.87 -2.31
CA TYR A 130 -8.34 -18.66 -1.88
C TYR A 130 -9.81 -18.64 -2.29
N TRP A 131 -10.17 -19.34 -3.36
CA TRP A 131 -11.53 -19.30 -3.93
C TRP A 131 -11.99 -20.70 -4.32
N GLU A 132 -13.15 -21.10 -3.80
CA GLU A 132 -13.77 -22.39 -4.12
C GLU A 132 -15.01 -22.17 -4.97
N GLN A 133 -15.10 -22.89 -6.08
CA GLN A 133 -16.30 -22.92 -6.91
C GLN A 133 -17.43 -23.65 -6.16
N ILE A 134 -18.65 -23.14 -6.31
CA ILE A 134 -19.88 -23.72 -5.76
C ILE A 134 -20.72 -24.25 -6.94
N GLU A 135 -21.34 -25.41 -6.75
CA GLU A 135 -22.33 -25.92 -7.69
C GLU A 135 -23.61 -25.05 -7.59
N GLU A 136 -24.02 -24.43 -8.71
CA GLU A 136 -25.28 -23.69 -8.79
C GLU A 136 -26.42 -24.65 -9.16
N GLU A 137 -27.61 -24.44 -8.59
CA GLU A 137 -28.83 -25.12 -9.01
C GLU A 137 -29.33 -24.55 -10.35
N GLU A 138 -29.92 -25.39 -11.20
CA GLU A 138 -30.31 -25.06 -12.60
C GLU A 138 -31.18 -23.79 -12.73
N GLU A 139 -31.92 -23.39 -11.69
CA GLU A 139 -32.79 -22.20 -11.68
C GLU A 139 -32.03 -20.86 -11.46
N GLU A 140 -30.83 -20.87 -10.86
CA GLU A 140 -29.99 -19.65 -10.71
C GLU A 140 -29.17 -19.33 -11.98
N GLU A 141 -29.05 -20.28 -12.92
CA GLU A 141 -28.30 -20.09 -14.18
C GLU A 141 -28.93 -19.05 -15.14
N GLU A 142 -30.22 -18.76 -15.00
CA GLU A 142 -30.94 -17.87 -15.92
C GLU A 142 -30.55 -16.38 -15.75
N ALA A 143 -30.08 -15.97 -14.57
CA ALA A 143 -29.55 -14.63 -14.34
C ALA A 143 -28.08 -14.52 -14.80
N ARG A 144 -27.83 -14.71 -16.11
CA ARG A 144 -26.48 -14.66 -16.67
C ARG A 144 -25.81 -13.31 -16.42
N ARG A 145 -24.86 -13.31 -15.49
CA ARG A 145 -23.94 -12.19 -15.20
C ARG A 145 -23.07 -11.94 -16.45
N SER A 146 -22.66 -10.70 -16.66
CA SER A 146 -21.73 -10.38 -17.75
C SER A 146 -20.28 -10.69 -17.34
N PRO A 147 -19.41 -11.11 -18.29
CA PRO A 147 -17.99 -11.28 -18.01
C PRO A 147 -17.35 -9.97 -17.54
N TYR A 148 -16.51 -10.04 -16.52
CA TYR A 148 -15.78 -8.86 -16.04
C TYR A 148 -14.67 -8.45 -17.00
N ARG A 149 -14.58 -7.14 -17.21
CA ARG A 149 -13.37 -6.46 -17.69
C ARG A 149 -12.51 -6.09 -16.50
N ILE A 150 -11.23 -6.46 -16.53
CA ILE A 150 -10.29 -6.31 -15.42
C ILE A 150 -9.24 -5.25 -15.78
N GLU A 151 -9.20 -4.20 -14.96
CA GLU A 151 -8.28 -3.06 -15.08
C GLU A 151 -7.23 -3.14 -13.95
N LEU A 152 -5.96 -3.38 -14.30
CA LEU A 152 -4.87 -3.31 -13.34
C LEU A 152 -4.30 -1.89 -13.28
N VAL A 153 -4.24 -1.34 -12.08
CA VAL A 153 -3.51 -0.11 -11.81
C VAL A 153 -2.44 -0.41 -10.78
N GLY A 154 -1.19 -0.36 -11.20
CA GLY A 154 -0.01 -0.44 -10.36
C GLY A 154 0.50 0.94 -9.97
N VAL A 155 1.02 1.04 -8.75
CA VAL A 155 1.74 2.22 -8.27
C VAL A 155 3.06 1.79 -7.66
N VAL A 156 4.15 2.38 -8.15
CA VAL A 156 5.50 2.14 -7.66
C VAL A 156 6.12 3.45 -7.20
N CYS A 157 6.97 3.36 -6.19
CA CYS A 157 7.88 4.42 -5.81
C CYS A 157 9.17 3.79 -5.30
N ASP A 158 10.19 4.62 -5.13
CA ASP A 158 11.40 4.26 -4.40
C ASP A 158 11.02 3.73 -3.01
N ALA A 159 11.67 2.66 -2.58
CA ALA A 159 11.41 2.03 -1.30
C ALA A 159 11.68 3.00 -0.13
N TYR A 160 12.67 3.89 -0.27
CA TYR A 160 12.90 4.95 0.69
C TYR A 160 11.71 5.91 0.78
N MET A 161 11.12 6.27 -0.37
CA MET A 161 9.96 7.15 -0.42
C MET A 161 8.74 6.54 0.25
N ALA A 162 8.53 5.24 0.08
CA ALA A 162 7.48 4.50 0.77
C ALA A 162 7.63 4.56 2.28
N VAL A 163 8.85 4.33 2.79
CA VAL A 163 9.16 4.38 4.23
C VAL A 163 8.92 5.76 4.80
N VAL A 164 9.45 6.81 4.16
CA VAL A 164 9.24 8.21 4.59
C VAL A 164 7.75 8.56 4.63
N ARG A 165 6.97 8.13 3.63
CA ARG A 165 5.53 8.36 3.59
C ARG A 165 4.78 7.59 4.67
N GLY A 166 5.18 6.35 4.94
CA GLY A 166 4.64 5.55 6.04
C GLY A 166 4.81 6.26 7.38
N ILE A 167 6.02 6.75 7.67
CA ILE A 167 6.30 7.49 8.91
C ILE A 167 5.49 8.80 8.95
N ARG A 168 5.39 9.52 7.83
CA ARG A 168 4.59 10.76 7.74
C ARG A 168 3.12 10.50 8.06
N CYS A 169 2.54 9.41 7.58
CA CYS A 169 1.15 9.04 7.89
C CYS A 169 0.94 8.82 9.39
N VAL A 170 1.88 8.15 10.07
CA VAL A 170 1.82 7.95 11.53
C VAL A 170 1.85 9.30 12.27
N ILE A 171 2.76 10.21 11.89
CA ILE A 171 2.84 11.52 12.56
C ILE A 171 1.59 12.36 12.27
N GLN A 172 1.05 12.29 11.05
CA GLN A 172 -0.16 13.01 10.70
C GLN A 172 -1.39 12.52 11.48
N TYR A 173 -1.47 11.22 11.76
CA TYR A 173 -2.48 10.62 12.65
C TYR A 173 -2.32 11.09 14.11
N ILE A 174 -1.08 11.12 14.62
CA ILE A 174 -0.79 11.64 15.96
C ILE A 174 -1.17 13.13 16.04
N THR A 175 -0.82 13.91 15.03
CA THR A 175 -1.08 15.35 14.98
C THR A 175 -2.59 15.65 14.88
N SER A 176 -3.34 14.91 14.05
CA SER A 176 -4.80 15.07 13.96
C SER A 176 -5.52 14.64 15.24
N THR A 177 -4.97 13.64 15.93
CA THR A 177 -5.44 13.24 17.27
C THR A 177 -5.19 14.35 18.28
N LEU A 178 -4.01 14.97 18.28
CA LEU A 178 -3.67 16.10 19.15
C LEU A 178 -4.50 17.37 18.86
N GLU A 179 -4.81 17.65 17.60
CA GLU A 179 -5.75 18.72 17.21
C GLU A 179 -7.16 18.49 17.78
N LYS A 180 -7.62 17.23 17.80
CA LYS A 180 -8.92 16.83 18.38
C LYS A 180 -8.98 17.10 19.89
N TYR A 181 -7.85 17.08 20.59
CA TYR A 181 -7.71 17.44 22.00
C TYR A 181 -7.48 18.95 22.26
N ARG A 182 -7.60 19.82 21.23
CA ARG A 182 -7.44 21.29 21.30
C ARG A 182 -6.12 21.74 21.94
N VAL A 183 -5.03 21.01 21.72
CA VAL A 183 -3.68 21.55 21.96
C VAL A 183 -3.37 22.47 20.77
N TYR A 184 -3.37 23.79 21.02
CA TYR A 184 -3.33 24.92 20.05
C TYR A 184 -2.46 24.66 18.81
N GLY A 185 -2.88 24.97 17.57
CA GLY A 185 -3.47 26.24 17.12
C GLY A 185 -2.35 27.17 16.62
N PHE A 186 -2.15 27.23 15.29
CA PHE A 186 -1.18 28.05 14.51
C PHE A 186 0.11 27.37 14.01
N VAL A 187 0.54 26.23 14.56
CA VAL A 187 1.86 25.65 14.23
C VAL A 187 1.83 24.58 13.13
N VAL A 188 0.67 23.99 12.87
CA VAL A 188 0.54 22.82 11.97
C VAL A 188 1.02 23.13 10.55
N CYS A 189 0.81 24.34 10.03
CA CYS A 189 1.30 24.70 8.68
C CYS A 189 2.82 24.84 8.59
N SER A 190 3.49 25.41 9.61
CA SER A 190 4.96 25.54 9.63
C SER A 190 5.65 24.23 10.02
N MET A 191 4.99 23.40 10.85
CA MET A 191 5.47 22.06 11.19
C MET A 191 5.51 21.16 9.96
N PHE A 192 4.59 21.31 8.99
CA PHE A 192 4.52 20.46 7.79
C PHE A 192 5.74 20.58 6.85
N GLN A 193 6.26 21.79 6.63
CA GLN A 193 7.51 21.98 5.85
C GLN A 193 8.76 21.50 6.60
N TYR A 194 8.74 21.60 7.93
CA TYR A 194 9.83 21.15 8.79
C TYR A 194 9.73 19.67 9.18
N LEU A 195 8.57 19.02 9.01
CA LEU A 195 8.31 17.63 9.39
C LEU A 195 9.09 16.65 8.50
N GLU A 196 9.28 17.01 7.24
CA GLU A 196 10.15 16.25 6.33
C GLU A 196 11.61 16.24 6.82
N SER A 197 12.01 17.24 7.62
CA SER A 197 13.28 17.28 8.34
C SER A 197 13.26 16.54 9.69
N LEU A 198 12.05 16.32 10.25
CA LEU A 198 11.75 15.89 11.63
C LEU A 198 11.66 14.37 11.77
N ILE A 199 11.28 13.65 10.71
CA ILE A 199 11.29 12.17 10.64
C ILE A 199 12.69 11.59 10.95
N PHE A 200 13.71 12.42 10.85
CA PHE A 200 15.11 12.03 10.86
C PHE A 200 15.90 12.57 12.08
N VAL A 201 15.22 13.13 13.09
CA VAL A 201 15.86 13.53 14.36
C VAL A 201 15.73 12.40 15.38
N SER A 202 16.85 11.71 15.58
CA SER A 202 17.18 10.81 16.70
C SER A 202 16.93 9.30 16.51
N LYS A 203 18.05 8.58 16.42
CA LYS A 203 18.27 7.18 16.86
C LYS A 203 17.60 6.01 16.13
N GLN A 204 16.84 6.20 15.05
CA GLN A 204 16.09 5.10 14.40
C GLN A 204 16.51 4.82 12.94
N GLU A 205 17.69 5.25 12.46
CA GLU A 205 18.14 4.97 11.08
C GLU A 205 18.44 3.47 10.84
N SER A 206 18.82 2.73 11.89
CA SER A 206 19.16 1.30 11.87
C SER A 206 18.05 0.37 12.37
N HIS A 207 16.92 0.91 12.83
CA HIS A 207 15.83 0.11 13.39
C HIS A 207 14.61 -0.01 12.45
N ILE A 208 14.44 0.94 11.53
CA ILE A 208 13.33 0.94 10.56
C ILE A 208 13.41 -0.27 9.62
N TYR A 209 14.63 -0.71 9.29
CA TYR A 209 14.87 -1.82 8.37
C TYR A 209 15.21 -3.14 9.09
N ARG A 210 15.25 -3.13 10.42
CA ARG A 210 15.62 -4.30 11.22
C ARG A 210 14.64 -5.44 10.96
N LYS A 211 15.14 -6.68 10.93
CA LYS A 211 14.29 -7.88 10.89
C LYS A 211 13.18 -7.86 11.95
N GLY A 212 11.95 -8.14 11.52
CA GLY A 212 10.72 -8.10 12.31
C GLY A 212 10.02 -6.74 12.34
N SER A 213 10.48 -5.73 11.59
CA SER A 213 9.89 -4.39 11.55
C SER A 213 8.82 -4.23 10.46
N GLU A 214 7.95 -3.22 10.60
CA GLU A 214 7.00 -2.80 9.55
C GLU A 214 7.72 -2.37 8.24
N GLY A 215 8.96 -1.90 8.34
CA GLY A 215 9.79 -1.55 7.19
C GLY A 215 10.16 -2.77 6.35
N GLU A 216 10.55 -3.89 6.98
CA GLU A 216 10.85 -5.15 6.28
C GLU A 216 9.61 -5.66 5.52
N ALA A 217 8.45 -5.70 6.16
CA ALA A 217 7.19 -6.11 5.52
C ALA A 217 6.84 -5.21 4.32
N THR A 218 7.09 -3.90 4.45
CA THR A 218 6.92 -2.93 3.37
C THR A 218 7.86 -3.22 2.21
N LEU A 219 9.16 -3.40 2.46
CA LEU A 219 10.16 -3.73 1.43
C LEU A 219 9.80 -5.01 0.67
N LYS A 220 9.46 -6.08 1.39
CA LYS A 220 9.00 -7.35 0.81
C LYS A 220 7.79 -7.16 -0.09
N SER A 221 6.82 -6.36 0.36
CA SER A 221 5.61 -6.07 -0.41
C SER A 221 5.93 -5.35 -1.72
N HIS A 222 6.75 -4.30 -1.67
CA HIS A 222 7.20 -3.54 -2.85
C HIS A 222 7.95 -4.42 -3.84
N LYS A 223 8.94 -5.19 -3.37
CA LYS A 223 9.74 -6.10 -4.20
C LYS A 223 8.89 -7.13 -4.91
N ARG A 224 8.00 -7.80 -4.17
CA ARG A 224 7.13 -8.85 -4.72
C ARG A 224 6.15 -8.29 -5.74
N PHE A 225 5.51 -7.16 -5.45
CA PHE A 225 4.63 -6.49 -6.41
C PHE A 225 5.38 -6.12 -7.69
N ALA A 226 6.54 -5.44 -7.55
CA ALA A 226 7.33 -5.01 -8.71
C ALA A 226 7.78 -6.20 -9.58
N SER A 227 8.19 -7.30 -8.93
CA SER A 227 8.60 -8.53 -9.60
C SER A 227 7.47 -9.25 -10.33
N ALA A 228 6.25 -9.15 -9.81
CA ALA A 228 5.08 -9.85 -10.37
C ALA A 228 4.28 -9.01 -11.38
N PHE A 229 4.42 -7.68 -11.36
CA PHE A 229 3.65 -6.77 -12.22
C PHE A 229 3.67 -7.14 -13.71
N PRO A 230 4.81 -7.51 -14.33
CA PRO A 230 4.82 -7.95 -15.73
C PRO A 230 3.94 -9.18 -15.98
N ARG A 231 3.93 -10.14 -15.04
CA ARG A 231 3.09 -11.34 -15.13
C ARG A 231 1.61 -10.98 -15.00
N TYR A 232 1.27 -10.09 -14.08
CA TYR A 232 -0.12 -9.60 -13.92
C TYR A 232 -0.66 -8.93 -15.18
N CYS A 233 0.19 -8.22 -15.94
CA CYS A 233 -0.21 -7.62 -17.21
C CYS A 233 -0.72 -8.64 -18.22
N HIS A 234 -0.33 -9.93 -18.13
CA HIS A 234 -0.84 -10.98 -19.00
C HIS A 234 -2.19 -11.55 -18.57
N LEU A 235 -2.63 -11.28 -17.35
CA LEU A 235 -3.87 -11.84 -16.78
C LEU A 235 -5.08 -10.90 -16.97
N VAL A 236 -4.83 -9.61 -17.19
CA VAL A 236 -5.84 -8.54 -17.21
C VAL A 236 -6.02 -7.95 -18.61
N ASP A 237 -7.15 -7.29 -18.84
CA ASP A 237 -7.46 -6.67 -20.12
C ASP A 237 -6.58 -5.44 -20.35
N ASN A 238 -6.48 -4.58 -19.35
CA ASN A 238 -5.64 -3.39 -19.42
C ASN A 238 -4.82 -3.25 -18.14
N ALA A 239 -3.64 -2.66 -18.28
CA ALA A 239 -2.76 -2.38 -17.16
C ALA A 239 -2.17 -0.98 -17.30
N LYS A 240 -2.03 -0.28 -16.17
CA LYS A 240 -1.32 1.00 -16.08
C LYS A 240 -0.40 0.96 -14.87
N LEU A 241 0.81 1.49 -15.01
CA LEU A 241 1.78 1.62 -13.93
C LEU A 241 2.14 3.08 -13.74
N TYR A 242 1.99 3.57 -12.52
CA TYR A 242 2.34 4.93 -12.15
C TYR A 242 3.56 4.97 -11.24
N CYS A 243 4.45 5.92 -11.48
CA CYS A 243 5.54 6.28 -10.59
C CYS A 243 5.14 7.52 -9.78
N THR A 244 5.42 7.50 -8.48
CA THR A 244 5.14 8.63 -7.59
C THR A 244 6.40 9.22 -6.96
N ASN A 245 7.58 9.06 -7.56
CA ASN A 245 8.83 9.56 -6.99
C ASN A 245 8.94 11.09 -6.99
N ALA A 246 8.28 11.76 -7.93
CA ALA A 246 8.28 13.22 -8.01
C ALA A 246 7.43 13.82 -6.87
N VAL A 247 8.09 14.26 -5.79
CA VAL A 247 7.45 14.88 -4.62
C VAL A 247 6.70 16.14 -5.05
N GLY A 248 5.43 16.27 -4.66
CA GLY A 248 4.59 17.44 -4.97
C GLY A 248 4.10 17.53 -6.42
N SER A 249 4.46 16.57 -7.27
CA SER A 249 3.99 16.48 -8.66
C SER A 249 2.93 15.39 -8.82
N PRO A 250 2.08 15.45 -9.86
CA PRO A 250 1.16 14.38 -10.19
C PRO A 250 1.89 13.06 -10.46
N PRO A 251 1.26 11.89 -10.22
CA PRO A 251 1.83 10.60 -10.58
C PRO A 251 2.14 10.50 -12.08
N THR A 252 3.34 10.03 -12.42
CA THR A 252 3.78 9.85 -13.80
C THR A 252 3.34 8.47 -14.31
N LEU A 253 2.66 8.38 -15.46
CA LEU A 253 2.38 7.10 -16.11
C LEU A 253 3.64 6.59 -16.79
N ILE A 254 4.15 5.42 -16.38
CA ILE A 254 5.45 4.89 -16.83
C ILE A 254 5.33 3.60 -17.64
N ALA A 255 4.20 2.90 -17.55
CA ALA A 255 3.87 1.77 -18.42
C ALA A 255 2.37 1.62 -18.59
N TRP A 256 1.93 1.14 -19.76
CA TRP A 256 0.54 0.83 -20.02
C TRP A 256 0.36 -0.28 -21.05
N LYS A 257 -0.76 -0.99 -20.94
CA LYS A 257 -1.23 -2.04 -21.83
C LYS A 257 -2.71 -1.81 -22.08
N ASP A 258 -3.10 -1.83 -23.34
CA ASP A 258 -4.51 -1.81 -23.74
C ASP A 258 -4.86 -3.08 -24.54
N GLY A 259 -5.81 -3.88 -24.07
CA GLY A 259 -6.27 -5.12 -24.71
C GLY A 259 -5.14 -6.14 -24.92
N GLU A 260 -5.08 -6.79 -26.07
CA GLU A 260 -4.06 -7.82 -26.38
C GLU A 260 -2.67 -7.24 -26.74
N ASN A 261 -2.48 -5.92 -26.59
CA ASN A 261 -1.20 -5.31 -26.90
C ASN A 261 -0.11 -5.71 -25.90
N LYS A 262 1.14 -5.62 -26.34
CA LYS A 262 2.30 -5.73 -25.45
C LYS A 262 2.35 -4.51 -24.52
N LEU A 263 2.92 -4.69 -23.34
CA LEU A 263 3.16 -3.60 -22.40
C LEU A 263 4.09 -2.56 -23.04
N LEU A 264 3.59 -1.34 -23.21
CA LEU A 264 4.36 -0.17 -23.60
C LEU A 264 4.97 0.44 -22.34
N VAL A 265 6.24 0.82 -22.42
CA VAL A 265 7.01 1.35 -21.30
C VAL A 265 7.74 2.61 -21.71
N GLU A 266 7.81 3.59 -20.82
CA GLU A 266 8.71 4.72 -20.96
C GLU A 266 10.12 4.28 -20.51
N PRO A 267 11.11 4.13 -21.43
CA PRO A 267 12.36 3.41 -21.14
C PRO A 267 13.18 4.02 -20.00
N ASP A 268 13.12 5.33 -19.81
CA ASP A 268 13.87 6.00 -18.74
C ASP A 268 13.17 5.92 -17.38
N GLU A 269 11.85 5.91 -17.36
CA GLU A 269 11.05 5.93 -16.13
C GLU A 269 10.80 4.52 -15.57
N ILE A 270 10.71 3.50 -16.44
CA ILE A 270 10.46 2.12 -16.03
C ILE A 270 11.59 1.53 -15.15
N LYS A 271 12.77 2.15 -15.17
CA LYS A 271 13.92 1.79 -14.31
C LYS A 271 13.53 1.73 -12.83
N CYS A 272 12.60 2.58 -12.38
CA CYS A 272 12.10 2.53 -11.00
C CYS A 272 11.50 1.17 -10.64
N LEU A 273 10.75 0.54 -11.55
CA LEU A 273 10.17 -0.79 -11.32
C LEU A 273 11.27 -1.86 -11.17
N THR A 274 12.27 -1.84 -12.06
CA THR A 274 13.40 -2.79 -12.02
C THR A 274 14.28 -2.59 -10.79
N THR A 275 14.51 -1.35 -10.38
CA THR A 275 15.25 -1.02 -9.16
C THR A 275 14.53 -1.57 -7.92
N VAL A 276 13.20 -1.40 -7.85
CA VAL A 276 12.39 -1.92 -6.73
C VAL A 276 12.28 -3.45 -6.76
N SER A 277 12.21 -4.09 -7.93
CA SER A 277 12.19 -5.56 -8.01
C SER A 277 13.50 -6.20 -7.52
N ASN A 278 14.61 -5.48 -7.62
CA ASN A 278 15.94 -5.96 -7.24
C ASN A 278 16.39 -5.48 -5.85
N LEU A 279 15.51 -4.85 -5.07
CA LEU A 279 15.88 -4.35 -3.74
C LEU A 279 16.27 -5.52 -2.81
N ASN A 280 17.15 -5.22 -1.86
CA ASN A 280 17.48 -6.12 -0.77
C ASN A 280 16.42 -5.99 0.34
N ASP A 281 15.54 -6.99 0.44
CA ASP A 281 14.43 -7.02 1.40
C ASP A 281 14.86 -7.53 2.78
N ASP A 282 16.12 -7.94 2.93
CA ASP A 282 16.79 -8.27 4.19
C ASP A 282 17.77 -7.17 4.65
N ALA A 283 17.74 -5.99 4.02
CA ALA A 283 18.62 -4.87 4.37
C ALA A 283 18.38 -4.42 5.82
N ASP A 284 19.44 -4.21 6.60
CA ASP A 284 19.33 -3.68 7.97
C ASP A 284 19.47 -2.13 7.98
N CYS A 285 19.88 -1.53 6.86
CA CYS A 285 19.95 -0.08 6.71
C CYS A 285 19.73 0.39 5.26
N ILE A 286 19.49 1.70 5.11
CA ILE A 286 19.25 2.35 3.80
C ILE A 286 20.36 2.10 2.78
N TYR A 287 21.61 1.99 3.22
CA TYR A 287 22.77 1.82 2.35
C TYR A 287 22.86 0.41 1.74
N GLU A 288 22.18 -0.56 2.34
CA GLU A 288 22.14 -1.96 1.88
C GLU A 288 20.96 -2.25 0.96
N LEU A 289 20.07 -1.27 0.75
CA LEU A 289 18.82 -1.46 0.03
C LEU A 289 19.03 -1.75 -1.46
N TYR A 290 20.07 -1.15 -2.04
CA TYR A 290 20.43 -1.28 -3.46
C TYR A 290 21.90 -1.71 -3.59
N THR A 291 22.20 -2.97 -3.30
CA THR A 291 23.56 -3.52 -3.32
C THR A 291 24.26 -3.36 -4.68
N ASP A 292 23.49 -3.43 -5.77
CA ASP A 292 24.03 -3.37 -7.13
C ASP A 292 24.21 -1.91 -7.63
N GLN A 293 23.63 -0.93 -6.92
CA GLN A 293 23.68 0.49 -7.26
C GLN A 293 23.76 1.36 -5.99
N PRO A 294 24.86 1.28 -5.22
CA PRO A 294 24.99 2.03 -3.96
C PRO A 294 24.93 3.55 -4.16
N ASP A 295 25.30 4.04 -5.35
CA ASP A 295 25.24 5.47 -5.70
C ASP A 295 23.81 6.00 -5.88
N LEU A 296 22.80 5.13 -6.02
CA LEU A 296 21.41 5.54 -6.29
C LEU A 296 20.89 6.52 -5.23
N VAL A 297 21.27 6.26 -3.98
CA VAL A 297 20.92 7.04 -2.79
C VAL A 297 21.65 8.39 -2.73
N TYR A 298 22.69 8.58 -3.54
CA TYR A 298 23.50 9.80 -3.58
C TYR A 298 23.28 10.63 -4.86
N ARG A 299 22.48 10.13 -5.81
CA ARG A 299 22.22 10.81 -7.08
C ARG A 299 21.29 12.03 -6.88
N PRO A 300 21.52 13.13 -7.63
CA PRO A 300 20.55 14.23 -7.72
C PRO A 300 19.18 13.71 -8.16
N GLY A 301 18.11 14.18 -7.53
CA GLY A 301 16.75 13.67 -7.72
C GLY A 301 16.35 12.58 -6.73
N SER A 302 17.31 11.98 -6.00
CA SER A 302 16.99 11.11 -4.87
C SER A 302 16.68 11.94 -3.64
N VAL A 303 15.65 11.57 -2.89
CA VAL A 303 15.29 12.31 -1.67
C VAL A 303 16.40 12.28 -0.63
N TRP A 304 17.18 11.20 -0.59
CA TRP A 304 18.31 11.13 0.33
C TRP A 304 19.37 12.18 0.03
N LYS A 305 19.72 12.38 -1.25
CA LYS A 305 20.64 13.45 -1.65
C LYS A 305 20.03 14.83 -1.46
N ASP A 306 18.79 15.00 -1.89
CA ASP A 306 18.16 16.31 -2.07
C ASP A 306 17.50 16.84 -0.79
N ILE A 307 17.22 15.98 0.19
CA ILE A 307 16.61 16.37 1.48
C ILE A 307 17.48 15.93 2.66
N VAL A 308 17.89 14.66 2.73
CA VAL A 308 18.52 14.09 3.94
C VAL A 308 19.97 14.50 4.11
N LEU A 309 20.75 14.55 3.02
CA LEU A 309 22.16 14.93 3.02
C LEU A 309 22.38 16.44 2.87
N LEU A 310 21.32 17.26 2.93
CA LEU A 310 21.45 18.71 2.86
C LEU A 310 22.25 19.25 4.05
N PRO A 311 23.28 20.08 3.82
CA PRO A 311 24.06 20.69 4.90
C PRO A 311 23.21 21.55 5.86
N SER A 312 22.12 22.14 5.37
CA SER A 312 21.16 22.93 6.15
C SER A 312 20.26 22.08 7.06
N ARG A 313 20.27 20.74 6.93
CA ARG A 313 19.43 19.87 7.76
C ARG A 313 19.68 20.08 9.25
N ALA A 314 20.95 20.17 9.66
CA ALA A 314 21.29 20.30 11.08
C ALA A 314 20.76 21.60 11.70
N SER A 315 20.84 22.73 10.98
CA SER A 315 20.31 24.00 11.45
C SER A 315 18.78 24.00 11.48
N LEU A 316 18.13 23.45 10.45
CA LEU A 316 16.68 23.30 10.40
C LEU A 316 16.15 22.42 11.54
N GLN A 317 16.83 21.31 11.84
CA GLN A 317 16.49 20.44 12.97
C GLN A 317 16.63 21.14 14.32
N LEU A 318 17.66 21.98 14.49
CA LEU A 318 17.88 22.73 15.73
C LEU A 318 16.82 23.84 15.92
N GLU A 319 16.51 24.60 14.88
CA GLU A 319 15.45 25.61 14.89
C GLU A 319 14.11 24.99 15.28
N LEU A 320 13.80 23.84 14.69
CA LEU A 320 12.59 23.09 14.95
C LEU A 320 12.52 22.53 16.36
N LYS A 321 13.60 21.90 16.84
CA LYS A 321 13.69 21.43 18.23
C LYS A 321 13.46 22.57 19.22
N THR A 322 14.03 23.74 18.92
CA THR A 322 13.86 24.95 19.73
C THR A 322 12.41 25.45 19.68
N ALA A 323 11.76 25.41 18.52
CA ALA A 323 10.36 25.77 18.38
C ALA A 323 9.44 24.83 19.16
N ILE A 324 9.68 23.52 19.09
CA ILE A 324 8.92 22.50 19.85
C ILE A 324 9.07 22.71 21.36
N GLN A 325 10.31 22.85 21.84
CA GLN A 325 10.57 23.09 23.27
C GLN A 325 9.90 24.37 23.78
N LYS A 326 9.86 25.43 22.97
CA LYS A 326 9.13 26.66 23.31
C LYS A 326 7.62 26.42 23.41
N MET A 327 7.05 25.58 22.55
CA MET A 327 5.63 25.23 22.60
C MET A 327 5.29 24.40 23.84
N GLU A 328 6.06 23.35 24.10
CA GLU A 328 5.86 22.45 25.26
C GLU A 328 5.90 23.24 26.58
N ASN A 329 6.87 24.16 26.71
CA ASN A 329 7.00 25.01 27.88
C ASN A 329 5.89 26.07 28.02
N ASN A 330 5.25 26.46 26.92
CA ASN A 330 4.12 27.40 26.92
C ASN A 330 2.78 26.70 27.17
N SER A 331 2.63 25.42 26.81
CA SER A 331 1.45 24.60 27.12
C SER A 331 1.41 24.10 28.58
N ALA A 332 2.52 24.18 29.31
CA ALA A 332 2.63 23.78 30.72
C ALA A 332 2.37 24.92 31.72
N LYS A 333 1.95 26.10 31.25
CA LYS A 333 1.54 27.27 32.05
C LYS A 333 0.04 27.50 31.93
#